data_AF-A0A061N648-F1
#
_entry.id   AF-A0A061N648-F1
#
_cell.length_a   1.000
_cell.length_b   1.000
_cell.length_c   1.000
_cell.angle_alpha   90.00
_cell.angle_beta   90.00
_cell.angle_gamma   90.00
#
_symmetry.space_group_name_H-M   'P 1'
#
loop_
_entity.id
_entity.type
_entity.pdbx_description
1 polymer ?
#
loop_
_entity_poly.entity_id
_entity_poly.type
_entity_poly.pdbx_seq_one_letter_code
_entity_poly.pdbx_strand_id
1 'polypeptide(L)' 'MMVSKQQPVIVGKTEEIMTEENMEKYFNIRVKKVETEVEDRTFKSMIPHYLSEATQDSQFNL' A
#
# COMPACT_ATOMS: atom_id res chain seq x y z
N MET A 1 -2.59 -12.07 -1.14
CA MET A 1 -1.84 -12.84 -0.13
C MET A 1 -0.76 -11.94 0.45
N MET A 2 -0.56 -11.95 1.77
CA MET A 2 0.55 -11.24 2.44
C MET A 2 1.49 -12.26 3.09
N VAL A 3 2.80 -12.06 2.92
CA VAL A 3 3.84 -12.98 3.42
C VAL A 3 5.01 -12.16 3.95
N SER A 4 5.46 -12.48 5.17
CA SER A 4 6.68 -11.95 5.77
C SER A 4 7.46 -13.08 6.45
N LYS A 5 8.78 -12.91 6.57
CA LYS A 5 9.61 -13.85 7.33
C LYS A 5 9.15 -13.83 8.79
N GLN A 6 8.99 -15.01 9.40
CA GLN A 6 8.61 -15.18 10.81
C GLN A 6 7.18 -14.71 11.18
N GLN A 7 6.30 -14.43 10.22
CA GLN A 7 4.89 -14.16 10.49
C GLN A 7 3.97 -15.18 9.80
N PRO A 8 2.79 -15.50 10.36
CA PRO A 8 1.82 -16.38 9.71
C PRO A 8 1.38 -15.82 8.35
N VAL A 9 1.18 -16.66 7.33
CA VAL A 9 0.69 -16.19 6.03
C VAL A 9 -0.76 -15.73 6.17
N ILE A 10 -1.09 -14.55 5.64
CA ILE A 10 -2.48 -14.05 5.58
C ILE A 10 -3.00 -14.25 4.16
N VAL A 11 -4.12 -14.98 4.04
CA VAL A 11 -4.82 -15.26 2.78
C VAL A 11 -6.25 -14.77 2.89
N GLY A 12 -6.71 -14.05 1.88
CA GLY A 12 -8.04 -13.46 1.80
C GLY A 12 -8.12 -12.56 0.56
N LYS A 13 -9.25 -11.87 0.39
CA LYS A 13 -9.37 -10.91 -0.70
C LYS A 13 -8.42 -9.75 -0.48
N THR A 14 -7.87 -9.21 -1.57
CA THR A 14 -6.86 -8.15 -1.50
C THR A 14 -7.38 -6.94 -0.73
N GLU A 15 -8.61 -6.52 -0.96
CA GLU A 15 -9.26 -5.40 -0.29
C GLU A 15 -9.48 -5.60 1.21
N GLU A 16 -9.60 -6.86 1.65
CA GLU A 16 -9.81 -7.23 3.05
C GLU A 16 -8.47 -7.37 3.80
N ILE A 17 -7.42 -7.84 3.13
CA ILE A 17 -6.13 -8.12 3.77
C ILE A 17 -5.13 -6.97 3.60
N MET A 18 -5.13 -6.29 2.45
CA MET A 18 -4.31 -5.10 2.22
C MET A 18 -5.02 -3.89 2.82
N THR A 19 -4.99 -3.77 4.15
CA THR A 19 -5.43 -2.60 4.91
C THR A 19 -4.24 -1.89 5.54
N GLU A 20 -4.38 -0.59 5.82
CA GLU A 20 -3.32 0.19 6.48
C GLU A 20 -2.98 -0.42 7.86
N GLU A 21 -4.01 -0.86 8.59
CA GLU A 21 -3.86 -1.57 9.86
C GLU A 21 -3.05 -2.85 9.73
N ASN A 22 -3.34 -3.69 8.72
CA ASN A 22 -2.58 -4.91 8.49
C ASN A 22 -1.14 -4.60 8.05
N MET A 23 -0.89 -3.54 7.27
CA MET A 23 0.48 -3.14 6.94
C MET A 23 1.26 -2.71 8.19
N GLU A 24 0.63 -1.95 9.09
CA GLU A 24 1.27 -1.53 10.34
C GLU A 24 1.50 -2.72 11.28
N LYS A 25 0.52 -3.60 11.48
CA LYS A 25 0.67 -4.74 12.41
C LYS A 25 1.57 -5.85 11.86
N TYR A 26 1.44 -6.18 10.58
CA TYR A 26 2.10 -7.33 9.97
C TYR A 26 3.49 -7.01 9.44
N PHE A 27 3.68 -5.82 8.85
CA PHE A 27 4.98 -5.42 8.30
C PHE A 27 5.69 -4.36 9.15
N ASN A 28 5.03 -3.77 10.16
CA ASN A 28 5.53 -2.62 10.90
C ASN A 28 5.82 -1.42 9.99
N ILE A 29 4.99 -1.22 8.96
CA ILE A 29 5.10 -0.13 8.00
C ILE A 29 3.80 0.68 8.00
N ARG A 30 3.93 1.98 8.26
CA ARG A 30 2.83 2.93 8.03
C ARG A 30 2.75 3.25 6.56
N VAL A 31 1.57 3.05 5.98
CA VAL A 31 1.27 3.37 4.58
C VAL A 31 -0.01 4.17 4.48
N LYS A 32 -0.19 4.86 3.36
CA LYS A 32 -1.45 5.46 2.95
C LYS A 32 -1.96 4.78 1.67
N LYS A 33 -3.25 4.49 1.61
CA LYS A 33 -3.90 4.08 0.36
C LYS A 33 -4.05 5.27 -0.59
N VAL A 34 -3.65 5.08 -1.84
CA VAL A 34 -3.77 6.06 -2.91
C VAL A 34 -4.49 5.40 -4.08
N GLU A 35 -5.46 6.09 -4.63
CA GLU A 35 -6.11 5.69 -5.87
C GLU A 35 -5.61 6.60 -6.99
N THR A 36 -5.23 6.00 -8.11
CA THR A 36 -4.72 6.71 -9.28
C THR A 36 -5.49 6.23 -10.50
N GLU A 37 -6.08 7.17 -11.22
CA GLU A 37 -6.74 6.90 -12.49
C GLU A 37 -5.73 7.10 -13.62
N VAL A 38 -5.54 6.07 -14.43
CA VAL A 38 -4.69 6.12 -15.63
C VAL A 38 -5.52 5.57 -16.77
N GLU A 39 -5.78 6.42 -17.77
CA GLU A 39 -6.72 6.14 -18.86
C GLU A 39 -8.10 5.72 -18.31
N ASP A 40 -8.54 4.50 -18.59
CA ASP A 40 -9.83 3.94 -18.17
C ASP A 40 -9.70 2.97 -16.98
N ARG A 41 -8.61 3.07 -16.21
CA ARG A 41 -8.31 2.12 -15.12
C ARG A 41 -7.99 2.84 -13.82
N THR A 42 -8.58 2.35 -12.73
CA THR A 42 -8.24 2.77 -11.37
C THR A 42 -7.24 1.80 -10.74
N PHE A 43 -6.08 2.31 -10.37
CA PHE A 43 -5.06 1.58 -9.62
C PHE A 43 -5.14 1.96 -8.15
N LYS A 44 -5.11 0.95 -7.26
CA LYS A 44 -5.06 1.15 -5.81
C LYS A 44 -3.68 0.75 -5.30
N SER A 45 -2.96 1.73 -4.78
CA SER A 45 -1.59 1.60 -4.31
C SER A 45 -1.50 1.86 -2.81
N MET A 46 -0.51 1.25 -2.15
CA MET A 46 -0.15 1.57 -0.77
C MET A 46 1.22 2.23 -0.77
N ILE A 47 1.28 3.49 -0.38
CA ILE A 47 2.52 4.26 -0.37
C ILE A 47 2.98 4.43 1.08
N PRO A 48 4.19 3.96 1.44
CA PRO A 48 4.77 4.23 2.74
C PRO A 48 4.86 5.72 3.04
N HIS A 49 4.55 6.13 4.27
CA HIS A 49 4.56 7.54 4.65
C HIS A 49 5.92 8.21 4.43
N TYR A 50 7.03 7.48 4.63
CA TYR A 50 8.37 8.02 4.41
C TYR A 50 8.67 8.34 2.94
N LEU A 51 7.92 7.79 1.98
CA LEU A 51 8.02 8.19 0.57
C LEU A 51 7.13 9.40 0.27
N SER A 52 6.02 9.57 0.99
CA SER A 52 5.10 10.68 0.76
C SER A 52 5.73 12.06 1.03
N GLU A 53 6.69 12.13 1.96
CA GLU A 53 7.49 13.34 2.22
C GLU A 53 8.51 13.63 1.11
N ALA A 54 9.05 12.58 0.46
CA ALA A 54 9.97 12.71 -0.67
C ALA A 54 9.27 13.01 -2.00
N THR A 55 7.96 12.75 -2.10
CA THR A 55 7.18 12.91 -3.34
C THR A 55 6.37 14.20 -3.44
N GLN A 56 6.40 15.10 -2.44
CA GLN A 56 5.83 16.45 -2.63
C GLN A 56 6.52 17.23 -3.77
N ASP A 57 7.75 16.86 -4.14
CA ASP A 57 8.52 17.45 -5.24
C ASP A 57 8.37 16.69 -6.58
N SER A 58 7.59 15.62 -6.63
CA SER A 58 7.38 14.88 -7.88
C SER A 58 5.92 14.51 -8.01
N GLN A 59 5.19 15.43 -8.65
CA GLN A 59 3.99 15.08 -9.39
C GLN A 59 4.35 13.87 -10.28
N PHE A 60 3.83 12.70 -9.92
CA PHE A 60 3.91 11.51 -10.75
C PHE A 60 3.12 11.80 -12.03
N ASN A 61 3.83 12.28 -13.05
CA ASN A 61 3.40 12.17 -14.43
C ASN A 61 3.66 10.72 -14.84
N LEU A 62 2.63 9.88 -14.77
CA LEU A 62 2.52 8.64 -15.52
C LEU A 62 1.40 8.81 -16.54
#